data_AF-A0A938P038-F1
#
_entry.id   AF-A0A938P038-F1
#
_cell.length_a   1.000
_cell.length_b   1.000
_cell.length_c   1.000
_cell.angle_alpha   90.00
_cell.angle_beta   90.00
_cell.angle_gamma   90.00
#
_symmetry.space_group_name_H-M   'P 1'
#
loop_
_entity.id
_entity.type
_entity.pdbx_description
1 polymer ?
#
loop_
_entity_poly.entity_id
_entity_poly.type
_entity_poly.pdbx_seq_one_letter_code
_entity_poly.pdbx_strand_id
1 'polypeptide(L)'
;MGFQTEVATTNLAFGRGIAVRLIKGDIDGRPFAKELFDLLKILKVEPPQVDLVLDCKSMDESSTDHVVLLGRIPMITSWRTLTILAGAFPVDLSSLRANDTYVLPRYEWDAWKRTIKRLAAREQRLPTFGDYTIQHAVYREPVEFPHVSASIRYTTEVSWVIMRGEWIGKATGSGSAQYPAEAQLLIERPEYCGENFSFGDGFIAAKARDGSRPGNPMQWLLAGINHHITLTATMIEKGRLPITREITAIPSEANVANLATQ
;
A
#
# COMPACT_ATOMS: atom_id res chain seq x y z
N MET A 1 -5.47 -19.59 23.18
CA MET A 1 -4.47 -19.00 24.10
C MET A 1 -3.01 -19.10 23.64
N GLY A 2 -2.64 -19.91 22.64
CA GLY A 2 -1.24 -20.02 22.19
C GLY A 2 -0.65 -18.76 21.53
N PHE A 3 -1.34 -18.19 20.54
CA PHE A 3 -0.79 -17.09 19.74
C PHE A 3 -0.45 -15.82 20.53
N GLN A 4 -1.38 -15.31 21.35
CA GLN A 4 -1.15 -14.09 22.15
C GLN A 4 -0.01 -14.29 23.17
N THR A 5 0.11 -15.49 23.74
CA THR A 5 1.21 -15.83 24.65
C THR A 5 2.55 -15.79 23.93
N GLU A 6 2.61 -16.31 22.69
CA GLU A 6 3.82 -16.28 21.87
C GLU A 6 4.25 -14.84 21.53
N VAL A 7 3.28 -13.98 21.16
CA VAL A 7 3.52 -12.55 20.91
C VAL A 7 4.06 -11.87 22.17
N ALA A 8 3.47 -12.12 23.33
CA ALA A 8 3.92 -11.54 24.60
C ALA A 8 5.34 -12.00 24.96
N THR A 9 5.62 -13.30 24.86
CA THR A 9 6.95 -13.88 25.12
C THR A 9 8.01 -13.32 24.18
N THR A 10 7.70 -13.23 22.89
CA THR A 10 8.59 -12.64 21.88
C THR A 10 8.87 -11.18 22.20
N ASN A 11 7.84 -10.39 22.52
CA ASN A 11 8.04 -8.99 22.87
C ASN A 11 8.86 -8.83 24.17
N LEU A 12 8.66 -9.69 25.18
CA LEU A 12 9.47 -9.68 26.40
C LEU A 12 10.94 -10.00 26.10
N ALA A 13 11.23 -10.89 25.15
CA ALA A 13 12.59 -11.25 24.76
C ALA A 13 13.32 -10.13 24.00
N PHE A 14 12.61 -9.40 23.11
CA PHE A 14 13.24 -8.43 22.20
C PHE A 14 13.00 -6.95 22.57
N GLY A 15 11.99 -6.64 23.37
CA GLY A 15 11.68 -5.28 23.82
C GLY A 15 11.28 -4.30 22.71
N ARG A 16 10.79 -4.80 21.57
CA ARG A 16 10.50 -3.97 20.37
C ARG A 16 9.06 -3.47 20.27
N GLY A 17 8.21 -3.73 21.26
CA GLY A 17 6.78 -3.43 21.22
C GLY A 17 6.02 -4.38 20.29
N ILE A 18 4.74 -4.08 20.07
CA ILE A 18 3.85 -4.89 19.23
C ILE A 18 3.14 -4.02 18.19
N ALA A 19 2.61 -4.64 17.15
CA ALA A 19 1.64 -4.01 16.26
C ALA A 19 0.24 -4.58 16.50
N VAL A 20 -0.76 -3.71 16.61
CA VAL A 20 -2.18 -4.10 16.67
C VAL A 20 -2.85 -3.55 15.41
N ARG A 21 -3.40 -4.47 14.61
CA ARG A 21 -4.18 -4.13 13.41
C ARG A 21 -5.67 -4.24 13.73
N LEU A 22 -6.38 -3.12 13.57
CA LEU A 22 -7.81 -3.00 13.79
C LEU A 22 -8.53 -2.84 12.46
N ILE A 23 -9.59 -3.60 12.24
CA ILE A 23 -10.51 -3.40 11.12
C ILE A 23 -11.77 -2.66 11.60
N LYS A 24 -12.53 -2.10 10.66
CA LYS A 24 -13.81 -1.42 10.96
C LYS A 24 -14.75 -2.25 11.85
N GLY A 25 -14.82 -3.55 11.61
CA GLY A 25 -15.64 -4.48 12.39
C GLY A 25 -15.26 -4.52 13.88
N ASP A 26 -13.98 -4.43 14.20
CA ASP A 26 -13.49 -4.40 15.59
C ASP A 26 -13.96 -3.12 16.29
N ILE A 27 -13.91 -1.98 15.59
CA ILE A 27 -14.23 -0.65 16.12
C ILE A 27 -15.74 -0.45 16.29
N ASP A 28 -16.54 -1.04 15.39
CA ASP A 28 -18.00 -1.05 15.50
C ASP A 28 -18.48 -2.01 16.60
N GLY A 29 -17.68 -3.02 16.94
CA GLY A 29 -17.93 -3.96 18.03
C GLY A 29 -18.10 -3.25 19.38
N ARG A 30 -19.05 -3.71 20.18
CA ARG A 30 -19.24 -3.21 21.56
C ARG A 30 -19.07 -4.39 22.51
N PRO A 31 -18.18 -4.31 23.52
CA PRO A 31 -17.45 -3.13 23.99
C PRO A 31 -15.98 -3.02 23.48
N PHE A 32 -15.75 -2.52 22.25
CA PHE A 32 -14.42 -2.37 21.62
C PHE A 32 -13.29 -1.86 22.54
N ALA A 33 -13.49 -0.75 23.26
CA ALA A 33 -12.44 -0.19 24.10
C ALA A 33 -11.99 -1.19 25.20
N LYS A 34 -12.95 -1.90 25.81
CA LYS A 34 -12.65 -2.91 26.82
C LYS A 34 -11.88 -4.09 26.21
N GLU A 35 -12.31 -4.56 25.05
CA GLU A 35 -11.66 -5.66 24.33
C GLU A 35 -10.21 -5.32 23.96
N LEU A 36 -9.98 -4.10 23.46
CA LEU A 36 -8.64 -3.61 23.15
C LEU A 36 -7.76 -3.57 24.41
N PHE A 37 -8.23 -3.01 25.52
CA PHE A 37 -7.43 -2.96 26.74
C PHE A 37 -7.22 -4.33 27.39
N ASP A 38 -8.18 -5.25 27.28
CA ASP A 38 -8.00 -6.62 27.76
C ASP A 38 -6.94 -7.37 26.92
N LEU A 39 -6.89 -7.12 25.61
CA LEU A 39 -5.79 -7.60 24.76
C LEU A 39 -4.44 -7.04 25.21
N LEU A 40 -4.35 -5.73 25.48
CA LEU A 40 -3.09 -5.11 25.94
C LEU A 40 -2.61 -5.71 27.27
N LYS A 41 -3.52 -6.00 28.20
CA LYS A 41 -3.20 -6.68 29.47
C LYS A 41 -2.64 -8.09 29.23
N ILE A 42 -3.25 -8.86 28.34
CA ILE A 42 -2.76 -10.21 27.99
C ILE A 42 -1.34 -10.12 27.41
N LEU A 43 -1.11 -9.13 26.55
CA LEU A 43 0.19 -8.91 25.89
C LEU A 43 1.21 -8.20 26.77
N LYS A 44 0.82 -7.75 27.97
CA LYS A 44 1.66 -7.03 28.95
C LYS A 44 2.33 -5.80 28.34
N VAL A 45 1.58 -5.00 27.59
CA VAL A 45 2.05 -3.77 26.97
C VAL A 45 1.10 -2.61 27.26
N GLU A 46 1.64 -1.40 27.24
CA GLU A 46 0.89 -0.15 27.32
C GLU A 46 0.79 0.53 25.94
N PRO A 47 -0.17 1.45 25.71
CA PRO A 47 -0.33 2.11 24.41
C PRO A 47 0.97 2.70 23.79
N PRO A 48 1.91 3.31 24.56
CA PRO A 48 3.17 3.81 24.01
C PRO A 48 4.13 2.73 23.47
N GLN A 49 3.83 1.45 23.66
CA GLN A 49 4.58 0.30 23.13
C GLN A 49 3.90 -0.37 21.94
N VAL A 50 2.78 0.21 21.46
CA VAL A 50 1.94 -0.38 20.43
C VAL A 50 1.93 0.48 19.17
N ASP A 51 2.28 -0.13 18.04
CA ASP A 51 2.04 0.42 16.70
C ASP A 51 0.60 0.11 16.29
N LEU A 52 -0.25 1.13 16.21
CA LEU A 52 -1.65 0.94 15.88
C LEU A 52 -1.87 1.13 14.38
N VAL A 53 -2.45 0.11 13.74
CA VAL A 53 -2.83 0.14 12.33
C VAL A 53 -4.35 0.08 12.21
N LEU A 54 -4.97 1.16 11.72
CA LEU A 54 -6.36 1.17 11.29
C LEU A 54 -6.43 0.67 9.85
N ASP A 55 -6.83 -0.58 9.66
CA ASP A 55 -7.00 -1.24 8.38
C ASP A 55 -8.43 -1.04 7.86
N CYS A 56 -8.58 -0.08 6.94
CA CYS A 56 -9.83 0.22 6.23
C CYS A 56 -10.09 -0.75 5.06
N LYS A 57 -9.18 -1.67 4.77
CA LYS A 57 -9.21 -2.59 3.63
C LYS A 57 -9.50 -1.88 2.31
N SER A 58 -10.54 -2.32 1.58
CA SER A 58 -10.91 -1.76 0.29
C SER A 58 -11.85 -0.59 0.48
N MET A 59 -11.52 0.54 -0.15
CA MET A 59 -12.29 1.78 -0.10
C MET A 59 -12.91 2.14 -1.45
N ASP A 60 -14.03 2.83 -1.37
CA ASP A 60 -14.79 3.45 -2.45
C ASP A 60 -15.41 4.77 -1.95
N GLU A 61 -16.25 5.41 -2.78
CA GLU A 61 -16.95 6.66 -2.44
C GLU A 61 -17.86 6.55 -1.22
N SER A 62 -18.37 5.35 -0.91
CA SER A 62 -19.30 5.09 0.20
C SER A 62 -18.61 4.77 1.52
N SER A 63 -17.28 4.65 1.50
CA SER A 63 -16.50 4.20 2.64
C SER A 63 -16.55 5.18 3.81
N THR A 64 -16.53 4.63 5.03
CA THR A 64 -16.61 5.43 6.26
C THR A 64 -15.41 6.37 6.39
N ASP A 65 -15.68 7.63 6.71
CA ASP A 65 -14.66 8.65 6.92
C ASP A 65 -13.69 8.28 8.05
N HIS A 66 -12.39 8.38 7.81
CA HIS A 66 -11.37 7.99 8.78
C HIS A 66 -11.44 8.79 10.08
N VAL A 67 -11.85 10.07 10.06
CA VAL A 67 -11.97 10.88 11.28
C VAL A 67 -13.02 10.29 12.21
N VAL A 68 -14.10 9.70 11.65
CA VAL A 68 -15.13 9.02 12.44
C VAL A 68 -14.58 7.76 13.10
N LEU A 69 -13.79 6.96 12.38
CA LEU A 69 -13.18 5.75 12.92
C LEU A 69 -12.13 6.07 14.00
N LEU A 70 -11.23 7.02 13.71
CA LEU A 70 -10.19 7.47 14.64
C LEU A 70 -10.79 8.05 15.94
N GLY A 71 -11.92 8.77 15.85
CA GLY A 71 -12.62 9.32 17.01
C GLY A 71 -13.18 8.28 17.98
N ARG A 72 -13.23 7.01 17.58
CA ARG A 72 -13.68 5.89 18.44
C ARG A 72 -12.52 5.14 19.09
N ILE A 73 -11.29 5.39 18.67
CA ILE A 73 -10.10 4.74 19.20
C ILE A 73 -9.70 5.45 20.51
N PRO A 74 -9.65 4.74 21.65
CA PRO A 74 -9.25 5.34 22.91
C PRO A 74 -7.76 5.72 22.87
N MET A 75 -7.39 6.74 23.65
CA MET A 75 -5.99 7.16 23.83
C MET A 75 -5.25 7.42 22.50
N ILE A 76 -5.93 8.01 21.52
CA ILE A 76 -5.39 8.19 20.15
C ILE A 76 -4.01 8.88 20.12
N THR A 77 -3.72 9.73 21.09
CA THR A 77 -2.44 10.44 21.24
C THR A 77 -1.32 9.61 21.86
N SER A 78 -1.63 8.48 22.50
CA SER A 78 -0.69 7.70 23.32
C SER A 78 -0.06 6.50 22.61
N TRP A 79 -0.64 6.04 21.50
CA TRP A 79 -0.06 4.94 20.70
C TRP A 79 1.36 5.26 20.23
N ARG A 80 2.25 4.27 20.10
CA ARG A 80 3.62 4.50 19.60
C ARG A 80 3.61 5.09 18.19
N THR A 81 2.93 4.39 17.28
CA THR A 81 2.63 4.88 15.94
C THR A 81 1.14 4.72 15.66
N LEU A 82 0.66 5.45 14.66
CA LEU A 82 -0.73 5.40 14.21
C LEU A 82 -0.72 5.46 12.68
N THR A 83 -1.13 4.39 12.02
CA THR A 83 -1.17 4.28 10.56
C THR A 83 -2.60 4.00 10.10
N ILE A 84 -3.04 4.66 9.03
CA ILE A 84 -4.21 4.23 8.27
C ILE A 84 -3.71 3.39 7.09
N LEU A 85 -4.19 2.16 7.01
CA LEU A 85 -3.93 1.22 5.94
C LEU A 85 -5.20 1.06 5.08
N ALA A 86 -5.14 1.41 3.80
CA ALA A 86 -6.30 1.37 2.91
C ALA A 86 -5.89 1.15 1.45
N GLY A 87 -6.73 0.48 0.66
CA GLY A 87 -6.55 0.33 -0.79
C GLY A 87 -7.86 0.59 -1.52
N ALA A 88 -7.82 0.94 -2.81
CA ALA A 88 -9.04 1.05 -3.63
C ALA A 88 -8.95 0.27 -4.94
N PHE A 89 -7.86 -0.48 -5.16
CA PHE A 89 -7.71 -1.25 -6.38
C PHE A 89 -8.81 -2.33 -6.46
N PRO A 90 -9.48 -2.49 -7.60
CA PRO A 90 -10.59 -3.43 -7.73
C PRO A 90 -10.12 -4.87 -7.51
N VAL A 91 -11.07 -5.74 -7.15
CA VAL A 91 -10.84 -7.17 -6.95
C VAL A 91 -10.10 -7.79 -8.12
N ASP A 92 -10.51 -7.44 -9.33
CA ASP A 92 -9.92 -7.83 -10.58
C ASP A 92 -10.27 -6.80 -11.67
N LEU A 93 -9.80 -7.05 -12.90
CA LEU A 93 -10.04 -6.19 -14.07
C LEU A 93 -11.10 -6.79 -15.01
N SER A 94 -11.96 -7.70 -14.53
CA SER A 94 -12.94 -8.41 -15.38
C SER A 94 -14.07 -7.51 -15.88
N SER A 95 -14.39 -6.45 -15.15
CA SER A 95 -15.38 -5.43 -15.56
C SER A 95 -14.86 -4.48 -16.65
N LEU A 96 -13.55 -4.47 -16.89
CA LEU A 96 -12.90 -3.63 -17.89
C LEU A 96 -12.74 -4.41 -19.20
N ARG A 97 -13.21 -3.84 -20.29
CA ARG A 97 -13.09 -4.43 -21.63
C ARG A 97 -11.62 -4.46 -22.05
N ALA A 98 -11.18 -5.58 -22.61
CA ALA A 98 -9.83 -5.69 -23.15
C ALA A 98 -9.63 -4.81 -24.40
N ASN A 99 -8.37 -4.42 -24.60
CA ASN A 99 -7.84 -3.52 -25.61
C ASN A 99 -8.29 -2.05 -25.47
N ASP A 100 -8.66 -1.65 -24.26
CA ASP A 100 -9.00 -0.26 -23.91
C ASP A 100 -8.06 0.27 -22.81
N THR A 101 -8.10 1.59 -22.59
CA THR A 101 -7.39 2.26 -21.48
C THR A 101 -8.39 2.81 -20.48
N TYR A 102 -8.13 2.61 -19.19
CA TYR A 102 -9.00 3.09 -18.11
C TYR A 102 -8.24 3.93 -17.10
N VAL A 103 -8.96 4.84 -16.45
CA VAL A 103 -8.47 5.62 -15.31
C VAL A 103 -9.33 5.27 -14.11
N LEU A 104 -8.73 4.67 -13.09
CA LEU A 104 -9.40 4.27 -11.86
C LEU A 104 -8.96 5.19 -10.70
N PRO A 105 -9.88 5.77 -9.92
CA PRO A 105 -9.51 6.70 -8.85
C PRO A 105 -8.85 6.02 -7.65
N ARG A 106 -7.92 6.72 -7.00
CA ARG A 106 -7.29 6.33 -5.72
C ARG A 106 -8.08 6.85 -4.52
N TYR A 107 -9.23 6.23 -4.23
CA TYR A 107 -10.12 6.67 -3.14
C TYR A 107 -9.42 6.66 -1.78
N GLU A 108 -8.55 5.69 -1.54
CA GLU A 108 -7.76 5.55 -0.31
C GLU A 108 -6.82 6.75 -0.09
N TRP A 109 -6.16 7.19 -1.16
CA TRP A 109 -5.20 8.29 -1.12
C TRP A 109 -5.91 9.62 -0.87
N ASP A 110 -7.01 9.85 -1.56
CA ASP A 110 -7.81 11.05 -1.43
C ASP A 110 -8.49 11.13 -0.04
N ALA A 111 -9.02 10.02 0.47
CA ALA A 111 -9.57 9.94 1.82
C ALA A 111 -8.51 10.23 2.89
N TRP A 112 -7.29 9.70 2.75
CA TRP A 112 -6.18 10.00 3.65
C TRP A 112 -5.79 11.47 3.61
N LYS A 113 -5.60 12.07 2.43
CA LYS A 113 -5.27 13.51 2.30
C LYS A 113 -6.32 14.41 2.98
N ARG A 114 -7.61 14.13 2.76
CA ARG A 114 -8.70 14.85 3.45
C ARG A 114 -8.63 14.70 4.96
N THR A 115 -8.31 13.49 5.44
CA THR A 115 -8.17 13.19 6.87
C THR A 115 -7.05 14.01 7.48
N ILE A 116 -5.85 13.98 6.89
CA ILE A 116 -4.70 14.76 7.38
C ILE A 116 -5.02 16.25 7.42
N LYS A 117 -5.61 16.80 6.35
CA LYS A 117 -6.00 18.22 6.30
C LYS A 117 -6.94 18.59 7.45
N ARG A 118 -7.95 17.76 7.73
CA ARG A 118 -8.94 18.00 8.79
C ARG A 118 -8.36 17.88 10.19
N LEU A 119 -7.49 16.89 10.43
CA LEU A 119 -6.83 16.69 11.72
C LEU A 119 -5.80 17.79 11.99
N ALA A 120 -5.04 18.20 10.98
CA ALA A 120 -4.06 19.28 11.07
C ALA A 120 -4.74 20.62 11.43
N ALA A 121 -5.88 20.93 10.81
CA ALA A 121 -6.67 22.13 11.11
C ALA A 121 -7.20 22.19 12.56
N ARG A 122 -7.15 21.07 13.29
CA ARG A 122 -7.58 20.95 14.69
C ARG A 122 -6.43 20.60 15.64
N GLU A 123 -5.18 20.68 15.15
CA GLU A 123 -3.97 20.32 15.91
C GLU A 123 -4.03 18.90 16.50
N GLN A 124 -4.72 17.98 15.82
CA GLN A 124 -4.85 16.60 16.24
C GLN A 124 -3.71 15.73 15.71
N ARG A 125 -3.48 14.59 16.36
CA ARG A 125 -2.47 13.61 15.92
C ARG A 125 -2.74 13.18 14.48
N LEU A 126 -1.71 13.26 13.65
CA LEU A 126 -1.75 12.85 12.25
C LEU A 126 -1.37 11.37 12.10
N PRO A 127 -2.21 10.52 11.50
CA PRO A 127 -1.84 9.15 11.16
C PRO A 127 -0.90 9.12 9.95
N THR A 128 0.05 8.18 9.92
CA THR A 128 0.81 7.84 8.71
C THR A 128 -0.06 7.10 7.70
N PHE A 129 0.40 7.07 6.45
CA PHE A 129 -0.26 6.37 5.35
C PHE A 129 0.32 4.97 5.15
N GLY A 130 -0.54 4.02 4.79
CA GLY A 130 -0.19 2.74 4.20
C GLY A 130 -1.25 2.32 3.20
N ASP A 131 -0.85 1.53 2.20
CA ASP A 131 -1.78 0.98 1.22
C ASP A 131 -1.46 -0.46 0.81
N TYR A 132 -2.24 -0.96 -0.15
CA TYR A 132 -2.11 -2.28 -0.76
C TYR A 132 -1.54 -2.20 -2.18
N THR A 133 -0.82 -1.14 -2.51
CA THR A 133 -0.20 -0.92 -3.82
C THR A 133 -1.22 -0.90 -4.98
N ILE A 134 -0.93 -1.65 -6.05
CA ILE A 134 -1.77 -1.87 -7.22
C ILE A 134 -2.53 -3.20 -7.15
N GLN A 135 -2.88 -3.63 -5.93
CA GLN A 135 -3.58 -4.88 -5.65
C GLN A 135 -4.78 -4.66 -4.73
N HIS A 136 -5.74 -5.58 -4.82
CA HIS A 136 -6.92 -5.54 -3.97
C HIS A 136 -6.55 -5.76 -2.50
N ALA A 137 -7.14 -4.97 -1.61
CA ALA A 137 -6.80 -4.96 -0.18
C ALA A 137 -7.16 -6.26 0.56
N VAL A 138 -8.11 -7.03 0.01
CA VAL A 138 -8.47 -8.34 0.56
C VAL A 138 -7.68 -9.42 -0.18
N TYR A 139 -6.73 -10.03 0.51
CA TYR A 139 -6.00 -11.18 -0.01
C TYR A 139 -6.96 -12.31 -0.39
N ARG A 140 -6.72 -12.89 -1.56
CA ARG A 140 -7.39 -14.10 -2.03
C ARG A 140 -6.30 -15.06 -2.50
N GLU A 141 -6.44 -16.32 -2.13
CA GLU A 141 -5.53 -17.36 -2.59
C GLU A 141 -5.56 -17.42 -4.13
N PRO A 142 -4.40 -17.47 -4.81
CA PRO A 142 -4.38 -17.66 -6.24
C PRO A 142 -5.09 -18.97 -6.65
N VAL A 143 -5.90 -18.90 -7.69
CA VAL A 143 -6.45 -20.12 -8.31
C VAL A 143 -5.33 -20.85 -9.06
N GLU A 144 -5.43 -22.18 -9.18
CA GLU A 144 -4.38 -23.06 -9.75
C GLU A 144 -4.04 -22.72 -11.21
N PHE A 145 -4.95 -22.10 -11.96
CA PHE A 145 -4.74 -21.67 -13.35
C PHE A 145 -5.44 -20.32 -13.65
N PRO A 146 -4.85 -19.19 -13.24
CA PRO A 146 -5.51 -17.91 -13.38
C PRO A 146 -5.53 -17.46 -14.84
N HIS A 147 -6.67 -16.93 -15.29
CA HIS A 147 -6.76 -16.24 -16.57
C HIS A 147 -6.11 -14.86 -16.48
N VAL A 148 -4.77 -14.85 -16.51
CA VAL A 148 -3.98 -13.62 -16.41
C VAL A 148 -4.02 -12.85 -17.72
N SER A 149 -4.45 -11.61 -17.68
CA SER A 149 -4.34 -10.72 -18.83
C SER A 149 -2.99 -10.04 -18.91
N ALA A 150 -2.59 -9.70 -20.13
CA ALA A 150 -1.49 -8.77 -20.34
C ALA A 150 -2.00 -7.37 -20.02
N SER A 151 -1.86 -6.89 -18.78
CA SER A 151 -2.32 -5.55 -18.43
C SER A 151 -1.28 -4.81 -17.60
N ILE A 152 -0.96 -3.60 -18.02
CA ILE A 152 -0.09 -2.69 -17.26
C ILE A 152 -0.95 -1.86 -16.30
N ARG A 153 -0.57 -1.85 -15.02
CA ARG A 153 -1.18 -1.04 -13.96
C ARG A 153 -0.19 0.05 -13.58
N TYR A 154 -0.48 1.28 -13.94
CA TYR A 154 0.42 2.41 -13.74
C TYR A 154 -0.21 3.40 -12.76
N THR A 155 0.51 3.82 -11.73
CA THR A 155 -0.05 4.71 -10.71
C THR A 155 0.19 6.16 -11.11
N THR A 156 -0.75 7.04 -10.79
CA THR A 156 -0.60 8.49 -10.91
C THR A 156 -0.81 9.14 -9.54
N GLU A 157 -0.72 10.47 -9.47
CA GLU A 157 -1.00 11.26 -8.27
C GLU A 157 -2.38 11.00 -7.65
N VAL A 158 -3.38 10.68 -8.48
CA VAL A 158 -4.79 10.63 -8.07
C VAL A 158 -5.52 9.39 -8.57
N SER A 159 -4.91 8.60 -9.44
CA SER A 159 -5.54 7.49 -10.13
C SER A 159 -4.57 6.36 -10.45
N TRP A 160 -5.08 5.29 -11.06
CA TRP A 160 -4.32 4.31 -11.80
C TRP A 160 -4.73 4.37 -13.27
N VAL A 161 -3.74 4.40 -14.16
CA VAL A 161 -3.94 4.14 -15.59
C VAL A 161 -3.80 2.64 -15.80
N ILE A 162 -4.85 2.02 -16.37
CA ILE A 162 -4.88 0.60 -16.71
C ILE A 162 -4.80 0.48 -18.23
N MET A 163 -3.68 -0.02 -18.72
CA MET A 163 -3.56 -0.50 -20.10
C MET A 163 -4.10 -1.94 -20.09
N ARG A 164 -5.29 -2.16 -20.65
CA ARG A 164 -6.01 -3.42 -20.50
C ARG A 164 -5.82 -4.30 -21.74
N GLY A 165 -5.03 -5.36 -21.65
CA GLY A 165 -4.98 -6.37 -22.71
C GLY A 165 -5.82 -7.61 -22.45
N GLU A 166 -5.73 -8.57 -23.35
CA GLU A 166 -6.45 -9.84 -23.32
C GLU A 166 -5.75 -10.90 -22.46
N TRP A 167 -6.46 -12.00 -22.18
CA TRP A 167 -5.88 -13.19 -21.56
C TRP A 167 -4.70 -13.71 -22.39
N ILE A 168 -3.54 -13.89 -21.75
CA ILE A 168 -2.30 -14.30 -22.45
C ILE A 168 -2.37 -15.70 -23.04
N GLY A 169 -3.28 -16.57 -22.57
CA GLY A 169 -3.46 -17.93 -23.07
C GLY A 169 -4.49 -18.04 -24.20
N LYS A 170 -5.05 -16.92 -24.68
CA LYS A 170 -6.01 -16.93 -25.79
C LYS A 170 -5.34 -17.48 -27.05
N ALA A 171 -5.86 -18.58 -27.59
CA ALA A 171 -5.25 -19.33 -28.69
C ALA A 171 -4.99 -18.48 -29.96
N THR A 172 -5.84 -17.48 -30.23
CA THR A 172 -5.73 -16.57 -31.37
C THR A 172 -5.23 -15.16 -30.96
N GLY A 173 -4.78 -14.99 -29.72
CA GLY A 173 -4.32 -13.70 -29.19
C GLY A 173 -2.80 -13.51 -29.31
N SER A 174 -2.35 -12.27 -29.11
CA SER A 174 -0.91 -11.91 -29.16
C SER A 174 -0.13 -12.35 -27.90
N GLY A 175 -0.75 -13.07 -26.97
CA GLY A 175 -0.10 -13.58 -25.76
C GLY A 175 0.63 -12.49 -24.97
N SER A 176 1.85 -12.75 -24.54
CA SER A 176 2.67 -11.76 -23.83
C SER A 176 3.17 -10.61 -24.71
N ALA A 177 3.13 -10.71 -26.05
CA ALA A 177 3.57 -9.64 -26.94
C ALA A 177 2.70 -8.37 -26.85
N GLN A 178 1.53 -8.47 -26.22
CA GLN A 178 0.69 -7.32 -25.87
C GLN A 178 1.41 -6.34 -24.94
N TYR A 179 2.24 -6.82 -24.01
CA TYR A 179 2.87 -5.95 -23.02
C TYR A 179 3.81 -4.89 -23.62
N PRO A 180 4.75 -5.21 -24.53
CA PRO A 180 5.52 -4.18 -25.24
C PRO A 180 4.68 -3.14 -25.97
N ALA A 181 3.58 -3.55 -26.62
CA ALA A 181 2.69 -2.63 -27.33
C ALA A 181 1.96 -1.69 -26.36
N GLU A 182 1.45 -2.23 -25.25
CA GLU A 182 0.86 -1.41 -24.17
C GLU A 182 1.89 -0.47 -23.54
N ALA A 183 3.13 -0.92 -23.39
CA ALA A 183 4.21 -0.11 -22.85
C ALA A 183 4.57 1.06 -23.79
N GLN A 184 4.58 0.83 -25.11
CA GLN A 184 4.75 1.90 -26.10
C GLN A 184 3.66 2.96 -25.97
N LEU A 185 2.40 2.53 -25.89
CA LEU A 185 1.28 3.45 -25.68
C LEU A 185 1.39 4.19 -24.34
N LEU A 186 1.81 3.50 -23.27
CA LEU A 186 1.96 4.10 -21.94
C LEU A 186 3.05 5.18 -21.91
N ILE A 187 4.22 4.96 -22.52
CA ILE A 187 5.32 5.93 -22.47
C ILE A 187 5.04 7.22 -23.26
N GLU A 188 4.08 7.17 -24.20
CA GLU A 188 3.60 8.35 -24.93
C GLU A 188 2.59 9.19 -24.12
N ARG A 189 2.11 8.64 -23.00
CA ARG A 189 1.12 9.33 -22.16
C ARG A 189 1.75 10.40 -21.27
N PRO A 190 1.03 11.51 -21.01
CA PRO A 190 1.50 12.53 -20.07
C PRO A 190 1.62 12.03 -18.63
N GLU A 191 0.90 10.96 -18.27
CA GLU A 191 0.99 10.38 -16.92
C GLU A 191 2.29 9.61 -16.67
N TYR A 192 3.03 9.22 -17.71
CA TYR A 192 4.28 8.47 -17.54
C TYR A 192 5.39 9.36 -16.95
N CYS A 193 5.96 8.92 -15.83
CA CYS A 193 6.93 9.68 -15.05
C CYS A 193 8.35 9.72 -15.67
N GLY A 194 8.58 8.96 -16.75
CA GLY A 194 9.87 8.88 -17.43
C GLY A 194 10.76 7.75 -16.92
N GLU A 195 11.64 7.26 -17.80
CA GLU A 195 12.43 6.04 -17.59
C GLU A 195 13.34 6.05 -16.35
N ASN A 196 13.75 7.24 -15.90
CA ASN A 196 14.65 7.42 -14.77
C ASN A 196 13.92 7.64 -13.43
N PHE A 197 12.58 7.61 -13.42
CA PHE A 197 11.81 7.85 -12.20
C PHE A 197 11.88 6.69 -11.21
N SER A 198 11.75 5.45 -11.69
CA SER A 198 11.86 4.24 -10.88
C SER A 198 12.44 3.08 -11.69
N PHE A 199 12.82 2.00 -11.01
CA PHE A 199 13.22 0.76 -11.68
C PHE A 199 12.08 0.22 -12.56
N GLY A 200 10.83 0.32 -12.10
CA GLY A 200 9.65 -0.07 -12.85
C GLY A 200 9.46 0.74 -14.13
N ASP A 201 9.70 2.05 -14.08
CA ASP A 201 9.60 2.92 -15.24
C ASP A 201 10.68 2.61 -16.28
N GLY A 202 11.92 2.39 -15.84
CA GLY A 202 13.01 1.97 -16.71
C GLY A 202 12.73 0.62 -17.39
N PHE A 203 12.13 -0.32 -16.65
CA PHE A 203 11.67 -1.60 -17.22
C PHE A 203 10.61 -1.39 -18.30
N ILE A 204 9.59 -0.56 -18.04
CA ILE A 204 8.53 -0.24 -19.02
C ILE A 204 9.13 0.37 -20.30
N ALA A 205 10.00 1.38 -20.17
CA ALA A 205 10.65 2.02 -21.33
C ALA A 205 11.53 1.04 -22.12
N ALA A 206 12.28 0.17 -21.44
CA ALA A 206 13.10 -0.84 -22.11
C ALA A 206 12.24 -1.80 -22.93
N LYS A 207 11.09 -2.24 -22.39
CA LYS A 207 10.16 -3.14 -23.08
C LYS A 207 9.38 -2.46 -24.20
N ALA A 208 9.10 -1.17 -24.07
CA ALA A 208 8.53 -0.36 -25.14
C ALA A 208 9.50 -0.24 -26.34
N ARG A 209 10.81 -0.08 -26.08
CA ARG A 209 11.83 -0.01 -27.13
C ARG A 209 12.16 -1.36 -27.77
N ASP A 210 12.28 -2.41 -26.97
CA ASP A 210 12.61 -3.76 -27.42
C ASP A 210 11.58 -4.79 -26.91
N GLY A 211 10.65 -5.12 -27.80
CA GLY A 211 9.60 -6.11 -27.55
C GLY A 211 10.02 -7.56 -27.80
N SER A 212 11.26 -7.85 -28.20
CA SER A 212 11.74 -9.21 -28.49
C SER A 212 11.61 -10.16 -27.29
N ARG A 213 11.67 -9.61 -26.08
CA ARG A 213 11.44 -10.31 -24.81
C ARG A 213 10.34 -9.60 -24.06
N PRO A 214 9.06 -9.96 -24.25
CA PRO A 214 7.93 -9.24 -23.67
C PRO A 214 7.89 -9.26 -22.14
N GLY A 215 8.63 -10.18 -21.51
CA GLY A 215 8.55 -10.41 -20.07
C GLY A 215 7.33 -11.25 -19.69
N ASN A 216 7.25 -11.62 -18.42
CA ASN A 216 6.15 -12.41 -17.88
C ASN A 216 5.27 -11.56 -16.93
N PRO A 217 4.04 -12.00 -16.59
CA PRO A 217 3.13 -11.22 -15.74
C PRO A 217 3.71 -10.82 -14.38
N MET A 218 4.57 -11.64 -13.78
CA MET A 218 5.23 -11.32 -12.50
C MET A 218 6.17 -10.12 -12.66
N GLN A 219 6.92 -10.03 -13.75
CA GLN A 219 7.82 -8.91 -14.01
C GLN A 219 7.05 -7.60 -14.21
N TRP A 220 5.93 -7.64 -14.94
CA TRP A 220 5.08 -6.46 -15.13
C TRP A 220 4.40 -6.01 -13.84
N LEU A 221 3.94 -6.96 -13.01
CA LEU A 221 3.41 -6.64 -11.68
C LEU A 221 4.49 -6.03 -10.78
N LEU A 222 5.70 -6.58 -10.79
CA LEU A 222 6.83 -6.05 -10.01
C LEU A 222 7.22 -4.63 -10.46
N ALA A 223 7.24 -4.37 -11.76
CA ALA A 223 7.48 -3.03 -12.29
C ALA A 223 6.41 -2.03 -11.83
N GLY A 224 5.13 -2.42 -11.90
CA GLY A 224 4.02 -1.59 -11.43
C GLY A 224 4.05 -1.33 -9.92
N ILE A 225 4.35 -2.35 -9.10
CA ILE A 225 4.50 -2.20 -7.65
C ILE A 225 5.70 -1.30 -7.31
N ASN A 226 6.84 -1.48 -7.99
CA ASN A 226 8.01 -0.63 -7.77
C ASN A 226 7.69 0.83 -8.07
N HIS A 227 7.15 1.12 -9.25
CA HIS A 227 6.72 2.45 -9.62
C HIS A 227 5.73 3.04 -8.60
N HIS A 228 4.71 2.27 -8.21
CA HIS A 228 3.72 2.69 -7.23
C HIS A 228 4.36 3.10 -5.89
N ILE A 229 5.24 2.25 -5.34
CA ILE A 229 5.91 2.52 -4.06
C ILE A 229 6.78 3.78 -4.18
N THR A 230 7.58 3.90 -5.23
CA THR A 230 8.43 5.09 -5.48
C THR A 230 7.57 6.36 -5.57
N LEU A 231 6.48 6.30 -6.32
CA LEU A 231 5.57 7.43 -6.52
C LEU A 231 4.89 7.83 -5.22
N THR A 232 4.25 6.89 -4.53
CA THR A 232 3.54 7.12 -3.27
C THR A 232 4.49 7.63 -2.18
N ALA A 233 5.69 7.06 -2.03
CA ALA A 233 6.68 7.53 -1.07
C ALA A 233 7.12 8.97 -1.36
N THR A 234 7.40 9.30 -2.63
CA THR A 234 7.74 10.66 -3.07
C THR A 234 6.61 11.65 -2.75
N MET A 235 5.35 11.26 -2.93
CA MET A 235 4.20 12.11 -2.61
C MET A 235 3.98 12.32 -1.12
N ILE A 236 4.23 11.29 -0.30
CA ILE A 236 4.19 11.44 1.16
C ILE A 236 5.27 12.42 1.61
N GLU A 237 6.48 12.33 1.05
CA GLU A 237 7.57 13.25 1.34
C GLU A 237 7.23 14.69 0.96
N LYS A 238 6.77 14.92 -0.27
CA LYS A 238 6.35 16.26 -0.76
C LYS A 238 5.11 16.80 -0.05
N GLY A 239 4.20 15.90 0.33
CA GLY A 239 2.93 16.18 0.99
C GLY A 239 3.03 16.34 2.49
N ARG A 240 4.20 16.10 3.11
CA ARG A 240 4.48 16.61 4.46
C ARG A 240 4.35 18.14 4.38
N LEU A 241 3.24 18.66 4.90
CA LEU A 241 3.19 20.03 5.40
C LEU A 241 4.51 20.29 6.16
N PRO A 242 5.11 21.49 6.08
CA PRO A 242 6.36 21.79 6.76
C PRO A 242 6.16 21.70 8.28
N ILE A 243 6.19 20.48 8.78
CA ILE A 243 6.33 20.12 10.18
C ILE A 243 7.79 19.71 10.26
N THR A 244 8.64 20.72 10.38
CA THR A 244 10.01 20.56 10.83
C THR A 244 9.96 19.85 12.19
N ARG A 245 10.15 18.53 12.16
CA ARG A 245 10.76 17.82 13.27
C ARG A 245 12.06 17.28 12.73
N GLU A 246 13.15 17.79 13.29
CA GLU A 246 14.50 17.25 13.13
C GLU A 246 14.42 15.73 13.27
N ILE A 247 14.65 15.03 12.16
CA ILE A 247 15.07 13.65 12.22
C ILE A 247 16.51 13.73 12.71
N THR A 248 16.74 13.46 13.99
CA THR A 248 18.10 13.19 14.48
C THR A 248 18.68 12.10 13.58
N ALA A 249 19.78 12.44 12.93
CA ALA A 249 20.41 11.67 11.89
C ALA A 249 20.52 10.18 12.25
N ILE A 250 20.13 9.32 11.32
CA ILE A 250 20.48 7.90 11.35
C ILE A 250 22.02 7.85 11.27
N PRO A 251 22.73 7.18 12.20
CA PRO A 251 24.18 7.04 12.10
C PRO A 251 24.53 6.32 10.79
N SER A 252 25.47 6.89 10.04
CA SER A 252 25.97 6.35 8.77
C SER A 252 26.43 4.90 8.88
N GLU A 253 26.35 4.16 7.76
CA GLU A 253 26.63 2.73 7.53
C GLU A 253 28.03 2.19 7.94
N ALA A 254 28.82 2.93 8.72
CA ALA A 254 30.17 2.55 9.10
C ALA A 254 30.28 1.41 10.15
N ASN A 255 29.17 0.90 10.69
CA ASN A 255 29.20 -0.07 11.81
C ASN A 255 28.66 -1.48 11.50
N VAL A 256 28.42 -1.84 10.24
CA VAL A 256 27.96 -3.21 9.88
C VAL A 256 29.12 -4.16 9.54
N ALA A 257 30.38 -3.68 9.49
CA ALA A 257 31.52 -4.50 9.07
C ALA A 257 32.19 -5.35 10.18
N ASN A 258 31.81 -5.25 11.45
CA ASN A 258 32.53 -5.91 12.56
C ASN A 258 31.80 -7.09 13.23
N LEU A 259 30.78 -7.67 12.60
CA LEU A 259 30.08 -8.87 13.12
C LEU A 259 30.22 -10.11 12.23
N ALA A 260 31.15 -10.12 11.27
CA ALA A 260 31.44 -11.28 10.44
C ALA A 260 32.84 -11.88 10.66
N THR A 261 33.58 -11.47 11.70
CA THR A 261 34.87 -12.10 12.04
C THR A 261 35.26 -11.82 13.49
N GLN A 262 34.61 -12.52 14.42
CA GLN A 262 35.16 -12.94 15.72
C GLN A 262 34.23 -13.99 16.34
#